data_AF-A0A2V8IT00-F1
#
_entry.id   AF-A0A2V8IT00-F1
#
_cell.length_a   1.000
_cell.length_b   1.000
_cell.length_c   1.000
_cell.angle_alpha   90.00
_cell.angle_beta   90.00
_cell.angle_gamma   90.00
#
_symmetry.space_group_name_H-M   'P 1'
#
loop_
_entity.id
_entity.type
_entity.pdbx_description
1 polymer ?
#
loop_
_entity_poly.entity_id
_entity_poly.type
_entity_poly.pdbx_seq_one_letter_code
_entity_poly.pdbx_strand_id
1 'polypeptide(L)'
;MRSRSECAGPRRRPSWATSGCAYHDLVDQELGERSFAWTKARVTPENKAYLQMLVKEIRFEADGKRVLLVHGSPRKINEYLFEDRALSSFQRLAATSNADIIVFGHTHKPYTKSVDGVTFLNVGSVGKPKDGDWRACYAVLDTTDMPSAVFRRVEYDVKQAAAAIRATELPDEFALDIETGGAPRSAAAR
;
A
#
# COMPACT_ATOMS: atom_id res chain seq x y z
N MET A 1 36.04 7.96 -40.84
CA MET A 1 37.01 8.55 -39.86
C MET A 1 36.20 9.38 -38.87
N ARG A 2 36.00 8.89 -37.64
CA ARG A 2 36.53 9.43 -36.36
C ARG A 2 36.22 10.94 -36.20
N SER A 3 35.58 11.44 -35.14
CA SER A 3 35.82 11.16 -33.72
C SER A 3 34.71 11.74 -32.83
N ARG A 4 34.56 11.13 -31.65
CA ARG A 4 33.75 11.52 -30.49
C ARG A 4 34.32 12.75 -29.77
N SER A 5 33.48 13.41 -28.97
CA SER A 5 33.70 13.77 -27.54
C SER A 5 32.49 14.58 -27.07
N GLU A 6 31.55 13.98 -26.33
CA GLU A 6 31.55 13.87 -24.87
C GLU A 6 31.49 15.23 -24.14
N CYS A 7 30.34 15.49 -23.54
CA CYS A 7 30.29 16.07 -22.20
C CYS A 7 29.07 15.49 -21.46
N ALA A 8 29.24 14.26 -20.97
CA ALA A 8 28.36 13.65 -20.00
C ALA A 8 28.69 14.21 -18.61
N GLY A 9 27.90 15.18 -18.15
CA GLY A 9 27.89 15.57 -16.73
C GLY A 9 27.01 14.60 -15.93
N PRO A 10 27.44 14.15 -14.74
CA PRO A 10 26.67 13.18 -13.96
C PRO A 10 25.42 13.87 -13.41
N ARG A 11 24.22 13.48 -13.88
CA ARG A 11 22.96 13.77 -13.17
C ARG A 11 22.93 12.95 -11.89
N ARG A 12 23.66 13.40 -10.87
CA ARG A 12 23.47 12.93 -9.50
C ARG A 12 22.07 13.38 -9.08
N ARG A 13 21.09 12.48 -9.19
CA ARG A 13 19.84 12.59 -8.45
C ARG A 13 20.25 12.56 -6.96
N PRO A 14 19.94 13.59 -6.17
CA PRO A 14 20.19 13.51 -4.74
C PRO A 14 19.45 12.29 -4.17
N SER A 15 20.11 11.52 -3.33
CA SER A 15 19.51 10.35 -2.68
C SER A 15 18.75 10.81 -1.45
N TRP A 16 17.56 11.36 -1.63
CA TRP A 16 16.62 11.47 -0.51
C TRP A 16 16.04 10.08 -0.29
N ALA A 17 16.09 9.59 0.95
CA ALA A 17 15.42 8.37 1.37
C ALA A 17 13.90 8.60 1.30
N THR A 18 13.33 8.47 0.10
CA THR A 18 11.89 8.46 -0.11
C THR A 18 11.33 7.16 0.47
N SER A 19 10.10 7.21 0.96
CA SER A 19 9.34 6.07 1.51
C SER A 19 9.16 4.90 0.52
N GLY A 20 9.67 5.02 -0.71
CA GLY A 20 9.52 4.04 -1.78
C GLY A 20 8.12 4.02 -2.41
N CYS A 21 7.25 4.96 -2.06
CA CYS A 21 5.93 5.09 -2.66
C CYS A 21 6.01 5.66 -4.09
N ALA A 22 5.06 5.26 -4.94
CA ALA A 22 4.87 5.86 -6.26
C ALA A 22 3.93 7.05 -6.11
N TYR A 23 4.42 8.24 -6.47
CA TYR A 23 3.63 9.48 -6.49
C TYR A 23 3.37 9.89 -7.94
N HIS A 24 2.14 10.30 -8.23
CA HIS A 24 1.72 10.71 -9.58
C HIS A 24 1.87 12.21 -9.82
N ASP A 25 1.90 13.01 -8.74
CA ASP A 25 2.13 14.44 -8.78
C ASP A 25 3.09 14.90 -7.68
N LEU A 26 3.58 16.13 -7.82
CA LEU A 26 4.56 16.72 -6.90
C LEU A 26 3.97 17.02 -5.52
N VAL A 27 2.65 17.26 -5.45
CA VAL A 27 1.95 17.59 -4.20
C VAL A 27 1.92 16.36 -3.31
N ASP A 28 1.49 15.22 -3.84
CA ASP A 28 1.46 13.95 -3.12
C ASP A 28 2.87 13.48 -2.73
N GLN A 29 3.87 13.76 -3.57
CA GLN A 29 5.27 13.51 -3.20
C GLN A 29 5.69 14.35 -1.98
N GLU A 30 5.41 15.65 -1.99
CA GLU A 30 5.74 16.55 -0.88
C GLU A 30 5.01 16.16 0.41
N LEU A 31 3.71 15.84 0.32
CA LEU A 31 2.93 15.33 1.45
C LEU A 31 3.55 14.04 2.01
N GLY A 32 3.95 13.13 1.13
CA GLY A 32 4.63 11.89 1.50
C GLY A 32 5.96 12.13 2.23
N GLU A 33 6.78 13.06 1.76
CA GLU A 33 8.05 13.45 2.39
C GLU A 33 7.82 14.08 3.77
N ARG A 34 6.83 14.98 3.89
CA ARG A 34 6.43 15.61 5.17
C ARG A 34 5.95 14.57 6.18
N SER A 35 5.08 13.65 5.77
CA SER A 35 4.58 12.56 6.63
C SER A 35 5.70 11.64 7.10
N PHE A 36 6.60 11.27 6.19
CA PHE A 36 7.75 10.43 6.53
C PHE A 36 8.70 11.12 7.53
N ALA A 37 9.02 12.39 7.30
CA ALA A 37 9.89 13.16 8.20
C ALA A 37 9.24 13.30 9.59
N TRP A 38 7.96 13.65 9.64
CA TRP A 38 7.19 13.78 10.88
C TRP A 38 7.15 12.47 11.66
N THR A 39 6.89 11.34 10.98
CA THR A 39 6.86 10.01 11.58
C THR A 39 8.23 9.63 12.12
N LYS A 40 9.29 9.79 11.31
CA LYS A 40 10.66 9.45 11.70
C LYS A 40 11.14 10.18 12.96
N ALA A 41 10.70 11.43 13.15
CA ALA A 41 11.02 12.24 14.33
C ALA A 41 10.30 11.77 15.61
N ARG A 42 9.14 11.10 15.48
CA ARG A 42 8.29 10.69 16.62
C ARG A 42 8.38 9.21 16.97
N VAL A 43 8.74 8.35 16.03
CA VAL A 43 8.94 6.93 16.31
C VAL A 43 10.14 6.76 17.25
N THR A 44 9.86 6.25 18.46
CA THR A 44 10.84 6.07 19.53
C THR A 44 11.85 4.95 19.18
N PRO A 45 12.98 4.85 19.90
CA PRO A 45 13.92 3.73 19.75
C PRO A 45 13.26 2.36 19.93
N GLU A 46 12.34 2.22 20.87
CA GLU A 46 11.60 0.99 21.15
C GLU A 46 10.71 0.60 19.97
N ASN A 47 9.94 1.56 19.44
CA ASN A 47 9.14 1.34 18.23
C ASN A 47 10.02 0.97 17.03
N LYS A 48 11.21 1.59 16.87
CA LYS A 48 12.15 1.24 15.80
C LYS A 48 12.67 -0.18 15.94
N ALA A 49 13.05 -0.59 17.15
CA ALA A 49 13.50 -1.95 17.44
C ALA A 49 12.40 -2.97 17.12
N TYR A 50 11.15 -2.69 17.51
CA TYR A 50 10.00 -3.52 17.14
C TYR A 50 9.81 -3.61 15.62
N LEU A 51 9.79 -2.48 14.90
CA LEU A 51 9.60 -2.47 13.45
C LEU A 51 10.71 -3.20 12.68
N GLN A 52 11.94 -3.22 13.22
CA GLN A 52 13.07 -3.95 12.63
C GLN A 52 12.91 -5.48 12.73
N MET A 53 12.09 -5.97 13.66
CA MET A 53 11.83 -7.41 13.82
C MET A 53 10.77 -7.94 12.86
N LEU A 54 10.02 -7.07 12.16
CA LEU A 54 8.94 -7.50 11.30
C LEU A 54 9.47 -8.25 10.06
N VAL A 55 8.86 -9.40 9.79
CA VAL A 55 9.15 -10.21 8.60
C VAL A 55 8.55 -9.57 7.36
N LYS A 56 9.21 -9.78 6.21
CA LYS A 56 8.76 -9.23 4.92
C LYS A 56 7.59 -10.00 4.31
N GLU A 57 7.49 -11.28 4.64
CA GLU A 57 6.43 -12.18 4.21
C GLU A 57 6.08 -13.17 5.32
N ILE A 58 4.84 -13.64 5.30
CA ILE A 58 4.36 -14.73 6.15
C ILE A 58 3.79 -15.80 5.23
N ARG A 59 4.16 -17.06 5.46
CA ARG A 59 3.65 -18.22 4.73
C ARG A 59 3.06 -19.23 5.69
N PHE A 60 1.90 -19.76 5.36
CA PHE A 60 1.25 -20.82 6.11
C PHE A 60 0.31 -21.61 5.20
N GLU A 61 -0.22 -22.73 5.69
CA GLU A 61 -1.25 -23.50 5.02
C GLU A 61 -2.58 -23.40 5.77
N ALA A 62 -3.68 -23.31 5.04
CA ALA A 62 -5.04 -23.34 5.55
C ALA A 62 -5.92 -24.14 4.59
N ASP A 63 -6.65 -25.14 5.10
CA ASP A 63 -7.51 -26.03 4.29
C ASP A 63 -6.81 -26.63 3.06
N GLY A 64 -5.53 -27.04 3.24
CA GLY A 64 -4.69 -27.61 2.18
C GLY A 64 -4.20 -26.60 1.14
N LYS A 65 -4.35 -25.30 1.38
CA LYS A 65 -3.94 -24.22 0.46
C LYS A 65 -2.79 -23.43 1.05
N ARG A 66 -1.79 -23.13 0.23
CA ARG A 66 -0.62 -22.34 0.61
C ARG A 66 -0.96 -20.85 0.52
N VAL A 67 -0.88 -20.17 1.65
CA VAL A 67 -1.20 -18.75 1.77
C VAL A 67 0.09 -17.95 1.94
N LEU A 68 0.24 -16.88 1.16
CA LEU A 68 1.35 -15.94 1.23
C LEU A 68 0.83 -14.54 1.55
N LEU A 69 1.31 -13.95 2.64
CA LEU A 69 1.01 -12.57 3.06
C LEU A 69 2.23 -11.68 2.79
N VAL A 70 2.04 -10.59 2.06
CA VAL A 70 3.07 -9.59 1.72
C VAL A 70 2.48 -8.18 1.76
N HIS A 71 3.30 -7.13 1.90
CA HIS A 71 2.77 -5.77 1.88
C HIS A 71 2.33 -5.32 0.47
N GLY A 72 3.25 -5.32 -0.50
CA GLY A 72 2.99 -4.90 -1.89
C GLY A 72 2.85 -6.06 -2.85
N SER A 73 3.97 -6.72 -3.18
CA SER A 73 3.97 -7.95 -3.98
C SER A 73 5.01 -8.95 -3.46
N PRO A 74 4.93 -10.24 -3.84
CA PRO A 74 5.96 -11.23 -3.53
C PRO A 74 7.37 -10.87 -4.02
N ARG A 75 7.48 -10.00 -5.04
CA ARG A 75 8.75 -9.59 -5.62
C ARG A 75 9.37 -8.40 -4.89
N LYS A 76 8.54 -7.44 -4.48
CA LYS A 76 9.00 -6.16 -3.93
C LYS A 76 7.95 -5.57 -2.99
N ILE A 77 8.41 -5.14 -1.82
CA ILE A 77 7.54 -4.66 -0.73
C ILE A 77 6.72 -3.41 -1.11
N ASN A 78 7.27 -2.52 -1.94
CA ASN A 78 6.64 -1.26 -2.38
C ASN A 78 6.17 -1.33 -3.85
N GLU A 79 5.81 -2.51 -4.32
CA GLU A 79 5.22 -2.68 -5.65
C GLU A 79 3.70 -2.57 -5.58
N TYR A 80 3.13 -1.65 -6.36
CA TYR A 80 1.69 -1.45 -6.46
C TYR A 80 1.06 -2.50 -7.39
N LEU A 81 0.21 -3.34 -6.83
CA LEU A 81 -0.64 -4.28 -7.57
C LEU A 81 -2.07 -3.73 -7.59
N PHE A 82 -2.38 -2.87 -8.55
CA PHE A 82 -3.76 -2.45 -8.83
C PHE A 82 -4.51 -3.51 -9.64
N GLU A 83 -5.84 -3.53 -9.53
CA GLU A 83 -6.71 -4.50 -10.20
C GLU A 83 -6.57 -4.47 -11.73
N ASP A 84 -6.42 -3.27 -12.29
CA ASP A 84 -6.28 -2.96 -13.72
C ASP A 84 -4.86 -3.21 -14.27
N ARG A 85 -3.92 -3.61 -13.41
CA ARG A 85 -2.56 -3.93 -13.84
C ARG A 85 -2.56 -5.09 -14.84
N ALA A 86 -1.67 -5.02 -15.82
CA ALA A 86 -1.57 -6.00 -16.90
C ALA A 86 -1.56 -7.45 -16.39
N LEU A 87 -2.39 -8.30 -17.00
CA LEU A 87 -2.58 -9.70 -16.61
C LEU A 87 -1.25 -10.46 -16.48
N SER A 88 -0.31 -10.23 -17.40
CA SER A 88 1.04 -10.83 -17.39
C SER A 88 1.85 -10.55 -16.12
N SER A 89 1.55 -9.46 -15.39
CA SER A 89 2.15 -9.21 -14.08
C SER A 89 1.66 -10.21 -13.03
N PHE A 90 0.36 -10.52 -13.03
CA PHE A 90 -0.24 -11.50 -12.12
C PHE A 90 0.18 -12.93 -12.49
N GLN A 91 0.18 -13.28 -13.77
CA GLN A 91 0.60 -14.60 -14.24
C GLN A 91 2.04 -14.93 -13.81
N ARG A 92 2.96 -13.96 -13.92
CA ARG A 92 4.34 -14.13 -13.44
C ARG A 92 4.42 -14.34 -11.93
N LEU A 93 3.59 -13.64 -11.15
CA LEU A 93 3.53 -13.82 -9.69
C LEU A 93 2.92 -15.18 -9.32
N ALA A 94 1.86 -15.61 -10.01
CA ALA A 94 1.25 -16.91 -9.83
C ALA A 94 2.27 -18.03 -10.08
N ALA A 95 3.02 -17.94 -11.18
CA ALA A 95 4.02 -18.93 -11.56
C ALA A 95 5.24 -19.03 -10.61
N THR A 96 5.55 -17.98 -9.83
CA THR A 96 6.80 -17.90 -9.05
C THR A 96 6.61 -17.86 -7.53
N SER A 97 5.41 -17.56 -7.06
CA SER A 97 5.14 -17.35 -5.63
C SER A 97 5.06 -18.63 -4.80
N ASN A 98 4.83 -19.79 -5.45
CA ASN A 98 4.57 -21.06 -4.79
C ASN A 98 3.43 -20.97 -3.75
N ALA A 99 2.37 -20.24 -4.09
CA ALA A 99 1.21 -20.00 -3.25
C ALA A 99 -0.08 -20.15 -4.06
N ASP A 100 -1.13 -20.63 -3.40
CA ASP A 100 -2.47 -20.76 -3.97
C ASP A 100 -3.29 -19.49 -3.69
N ILE A 101 -2.94 -18.77 -2.62
CA ILE A 101 -3.55 -17.50 -2.21
C ILE A 101 -2.45 -16.50 -1.86
N ILE A 102 -2.51 -15.30 -2.45
CA ILE A 102 -1.59 -14.19 -2.18
C ILE A 102 -2.41 -13.03 -1.61
N VAL A 103 -2.18 -12.72 -0.34
CA VAL A 103 -2.83 -11.63 0.39
C VAL A 103 -1.86 -10.44 0.49
N PHE A 104 -2.34 -9.26 0.13
CA PHE A 104 -1.53 -8.04 0.11
C PHE A 104 -2.35 -6.79 0.40
N GLY A 105 -1.66 -5.65 0.48
CA GLY A 105 -2.26 -4.34 0.71
C GLY A 105 -1.61 -3.29 -0.17
N HIS A 106 -0.95 -2.31 0.46
CA HIS A 106 -0.16 -1.22 -0.16
C HIS A 106 -0.93 -0.20 -1.01
N THR A 107 -1.86 -0.63 -1.86
CA THR A 107 -2.68 0.27 -2.70
C THR A 107 -3.84 0.90 -1.96
N HIS A 108 -4.29 0.26 -0.86
CA HIS A 108 -5.43 0.65 -0.03
C HIS A 108 -6.78 0.57 -0.76
N LYS A 109 -6.86 -0.23 -1.83
CA LYS A 109 -8.08 -0.48 -2.61
C LYS A 109 -8.39 -1.97 -2.59
N PRO A 110 -9.48 -2.41 -1.91
CA PRO A 110 -9.81 -3.80 -1.78
C PRO A 110 -10.25 -4.40 -3.13
N TYR A 111 -9.74 -5.58 -3.47
CA TYR A 111 -10.21 -6.36 -4.61
C TYR A 111 -9.78 -7.82 -4.47
N THR A 112 -10.48 -8.70 -5.18
CA THR A 112 -10.12 -10.11 -5.34
C THR A 112 -9.98 -10.42 -6.82
N LYS A 113 -8.92 -11.13 -7.20
CA LYS A 113 -8.65 -11.50 -8.60
C LYS A 113 -8.06 -12.90 -8.67
N SER A 114 -8.59 -13.75 -9.54
CA SER A 114 -8.06 -15.11 -9.76
C SER A 114 -7.31 -15.16 -11.09
N VAL A 115 -6.06 -15.63 -11.07
CA VAL A 115 -5.21 -15.76 -12.27
C VAL A 115 -4.42 -17.05 -12.17
N ASP A 116 -4.50 -17.90 -13.21
CA ASP A 116 -3.76 -19.16 -13.33
C ASP A 116 -3.87 -20.06 -12.08
N GLY A 117 -5.08 -20.13 -11.49
CA GLY A 117 -5.36 -20.95 -10.30
C GLY A 117 -4.95 -20.31 -8.96
N VAL A 118 -4.38 -19.10 -8.97
CA VAL A 118 -3.98 -18.36 -7.76
C VAL A 118 -4.96 -17.23 -7.48
N THR A 119 -5.40 -17.13 -6.22
CA THR A 119 -6.25 -16.03 -5.73
C THR A 119 -5.39 -14.88 -5.18
N PHE A 120 -5.54 -13.70 -5.76
CA PHE A 120 -4.93 -12.45 -5.32
C PHE A 120 -5.96 -11.65 -4.53
N LEU A 121 -5.65 -11.32 -3.27
CA LEU A 121 -6.54 -10.59 -2.37
C LEU A 121 -5.85 -9.32 -1.86
N ASN A 122 -6.32 -8.15 -2.30
CA ASN A 122 -5.98 -6.89 -1.66
C ASN A 122 -6.99 -6.62 -0.53
N VAL A 123 -6.52 -6.54 0.71
CA VAL A 123 -7.42 -6.43 1.87
C VAL A 123 -7.95 -5.01 2.13
N GLY A 124 -7.55 -4.03 1.32
CA GLY A 124 -7.92 -2.63 1.50
C GLY A 124 -7.03 -1.93 2.54
N SER A 125 -7.63 -1.05 3.35
CA SER A 125 -6.92 -0.31 4.39
C SER A 125 -7.82 -0.03 5.58
N VAL A 126 -7.28 -0.24 6.78
CA VAL A 126 -7.94 0.11 8.05
C VAL A 126 -7.85 1.62 8.30
N GLY A 127 -6.66 2.21 8.15
CA GLY A 127 -6.39 3.58 8.62
C GLY A 127 -6.33 4.65 7.53
N LYS A 128 -6.27 4.27 6.25
CA LYS A 128 -6.23 5.26 5.15
C LYS A 128 -6.82 4.67 3.85
N PRO A 129 -8.14 4.40 3.78
CA PRO A 129 -8.79 3.95 2.55
C PRO A 129 -8.53 4.89 1.36
N LYS A 130 -8.57 4.35 0.13
CA LYS A 130 -8.35 5.11 -1.12
C LYS A 130 -9.41 4.82 -2.19
N ASP A 131 -10.57 4.34 -1.77
CA ASP A 131 -11.65 3.87 -2.63
C ASP A 131 -12.96 4.65 -2.45
N GLY A 132 -12.92 5.78 -1.73
CA GLY A 132 -14.05 6.67 -1.51
C GLY A 132 -14.96 6.27 -0.33
N ASP A 133 -14.66 5.19 0.38
CA ASP A 133 -15.34 4.79 1.61
C ASP A 133 -14.39 4.94 2.80
N TRP A 134 -14.65 5.93 3.66
CA TRP A 134 -13.80 6.29 4.80
C TRP A 134 -13.75 5.21 5.89
N ARG A 135 -14.71 4.28 5.91
CA ARG A 135 -14.77 3.22 6.92
C ARG A 135 -13.57 2.31 6.81
N ALA A 136 -13.06 1.87 7.95
CA ALA A 136 -11.96 0.93 8.02
C ALA A 136 -12.29 -0.35 7.25
N CYS A 137 -11.37 -0.82 6.41
CA CYS A 137 -11.57 -2.00 5.57
C CYS A 137 -10.60 -3.12 5.94
N TYR A 138 -11.15 -4.34 6.08
CA TYR A 138 -10.40 -5.58 6.14
C TYR A 138 -11.15 -6.69 5.39
N ALA A 139 -10.52 -7.83 5.17
CA ALA A 139 -11.13 -8.98 4.51
C ALA A 139 -11.20 -10.18 5.44
N VAL A 140 -12.31 -10.93 5.35
CA VAL A 140 -12.42 -12.29 5.88
C VAL A 140 -12.23 -13.24 4.71
N LEU A 141 -11.15 -14.02 4.75
CA LEU A 141 -10.80 -15.01 3.74
C LEU A 141 -11.43 -16.36 4.14
N ASP A 142 -12.19 -16.96 3.22
CA ASP A 142 -12.63 -18.34 3.29
C ASP A 142 -11.72 -19.21 2.41
N THR A 143 -11.11 -20.21 3.04
CA THR A 143 -10.16 -21.14 2.41
C THR A 143 -10.73 -22.54 2.22
N THR A 144 -11.96 -22.84 2.61
CA THR A 144 -12.50 -24.22 2.62
C THR A 144 -12.68 -24.77 1.20
N ASP A 145 -13.43 -24.05 0.36
CA ASP A 145 -13.69 -24.40 -1.05
C ASP A 145 -12.76 -23.64 -2.02
N MET A 146 -13.30 -23.13 -3.13
CA MET A 146 -12.63 -22.14 -3.96
C MET A 146 -12.38 -20.88 -3.12
N PRO A 147 -11.14 -20.40 -2.99
CA PRO A 147 -10.84 -19.27 -2.11
C PRO A 147 -11.68 -18.05 -2.44
N SER A 148 -12.35 -17.51 -1.44
CA SER A 148 -13.20 -16.33 -1.58
C SER A 148 -12.99 -15.39 -0.40
N ALA A 149 -13.31 -14.11 -0.58
CA ALA A 149 -13.12 -13.12 0.46
C ALA A 149 -14.33 -12.19 0.56
N VAL A 150 -14.71 -11.88 1.81
CA VAL A 150 -15.73 -10.87 2.12
C VAL A 150 -15.05 -9.65 2.71
N PHE A 151 -15.18 -8.51 2.04
CA PHE A 151 -14.72 -7.23 2.58
C PHE A 151 -15.67 -6.73 3.66
N ARG A 152 -15.11 -6.36 4.81
CA ARG A 152 -15.83 -5.80 5.93
C ARG A 152 -15.47 -4.32 6.07
N ARG A 153 -16.49 -3.51 6.32
CA ARG A 153 -16.38 -2.09 6.62
C ARG A 153 -16.78 -1.85 8.06
N VAL A 154 -15.95 -1.10 8.78
CA VAL A 154 -16.16 -0.78 10.19
C VAL A 154 -16.16 0.72 10.36
N GLU A 155 -17.27 1.24 10.87
CA GLU A 155 -17.37 2.63 11.29
C GLU A 155 -16.52 2.86 12.53
N TYR A 156 -15.89 4.03 12.59
CA TYR A 156 -15.14 4.52 13.72
C TYR A 156 -15.38 6.04 13.81
N ASP A 157 -14.95 6.66 14.90
CA ASP A 157 -15.04 8.12 15.03
C ASP A 157 -14.00 8.81 14.13
N VAL A 158 -14.34 8.92 12.85
CA VAL A 158 -13.48 9.54 11.83
C VAL A 158 -13.24 11.02 12.13
N LYS A 159 -14.20 11.70 12.76
CA LYS A 159 -14.06 13.10 13.16
C LYS A 159 -13.01 13.25 14.26
N GLN A 160 -13.02 12.38 15.26
CA GLN A 160 -12.01 12.36 16.31
C GLN A 160 -10.62 12.02 15.73
N ALA A 161 -10.53 11.02 14.85
CA ALA A 161 -9.26 10.68 14.19
C ALA A 161 -8.71 11.84 13.35
N ALA A 162 -9.56 12.51 12.58
CA ALA A 162 -9.19 13.67 11.77
C ALA A 162 -8.78 14.87 12.63
N ALA A 163 -9.51 15.13 13.73
CA ALA A 163 -9.14 16.15 14.70
C ALA A 163 -7.77 15.86 15.34
N ALA A 164 -7.46 14.60 15.64
CA ALA A 164 -6.15 14.20 16.15
C ALA A 164 -5.03 14.46 15.13
N ILE A 165 -5.25 14.22 13.83
CA ILE A 165 -4.29 14.58 12.77
C ILE A 165 -4.09 16.10 12.73
N ARG A 166 -5.18 16.89 12.73
CA ARG A 166 -5.15 18.36 12.72
C ARG A 166 -4.48 18.99 13.94
N ALA A 167 -4.44 18.27 15.06
CA ALA A 167 -3.72 18.69 16.27
C ALA A 167 -2.20 18.48 16.18
N THR A 168 -1.68 18.00 15.04
CA THR A 168 -0.25 17.81 14.78
C THR A 168 0.25 18.73 13.67
N GLU A 169 1.55 18.67 13.34
CA GLU A 169 2.16 19.39 12.22
C GLU A 169 2.00 18.67 10.87
N LEU A 170 1.24 17.56 10.84
CA LEU A 170 0.87 16.90 9.60
C LEU A 170 -0.06 17.82 8.77
N PRO A 171 0.09 17.83 7.43
CA PRO A 171 -0.83 18.53 6.55
C PRO A 171 -2.29 18.11 6.75
N ASP A 172 -3.22 19.07 6.66
CA ASP A 172 -4.67 18.86 6.80
C ASP A 172 -5.22 17.89 5.74
N GLU A 173 -4.54 17.78 4.59
CA GLU A 173 -4.83 16.82 3.54
C GLU A 173 -4.89 15.37 4.04
N PHE A 174 -4.15 15.02 5.09
CA PHE A 174 -4.25 13.68 5.68
C PHE A 174 -5.52 13.47 6.50
N ALA A 175 -6.06 14.52 7.13
CA ALA A 175 -7.35 14.48 7.78
C ALA A 175 -8.47 14.37 6.74
N LEU A 176 -8.40 15.17 5.67
CA LEU A 176 -9.35 15.11 4.54
C LEU A 176 -9.32 13.74 3.85
N ASP A 177 -8.13 13.15 3.64
CA ASP A 177 -7.97 11.82 3.04
C ASP A 177 -8.75 10.76 3.83
N ILE A 178 -8.69 10.77 5.17
CA ILE A 178 -9.39 9.76 5.97
C ILE A 178 -10.88 10.05 6.10
N GLU A 179 -11.31 11.33 6.11
CA GLU A 179 -12.73 11.73 6.14
C GLU A 179 -13.46 11.38 4.84
N THR A 180 -12.74 11.38 3.72
CA THR A 180 -13.29 11.16 2.38
C THR A 180 -13.01 9.77 1.82
N GLY A 181 -12.25 8.93 2.53
CA GLY A 181 -11.76 7.65 2.00
C GLY A 181 -10.87 7.82 0.77
N GLY A 182 -10.15 8.93 0.67
CA GLY A 182 -9.27 9.27 -0.45
C GLY A 182 -10.00 9.69 -1.73
N ALA A 183 -11.24 10.17 -1.63
CA ALA A 183 -11.92 10.81 -2.76
C ALA A 183 -11.14 12.06 -3.22
N PRO A 184 -11.24 12.46 -4.50
CA PRO A 184 -10.49 13.61 -5.02
C PRO A 184 -10.73 14.87 -4.19
N ARG A 185 -9.66 15.55 -3.78
CA ARG A 185 -9.70 16.74 -2.90
C ARG A 185 -10.47 17.93 -3.50
N SER A 186 -10.75 17.93 -4.81
CA SER A 186 -11.61 18.90 -5.48
C SER A 186 -13.11 18.73 -5.17
N ALA A 187 -13.53 17.59 -4.61
CA ALA A 187 -14.92 17.30 -4.27
C ALA A 187 -15.32 17.77 -2.86
N ALA A 188 -14.35 18.12 -2.00
CA ALA A 188 -14.61 18.52 -0.60
C ALA A 188 -14.85 20.02 -0.42
N ALA A 189 -14.77 20.82 -1.50
CA ALA A 189 -15.07 22.25 -1.50
C ALA A 189 -16.53 22.50 -1.96
N ARG A 190 -17.51 21.97 -1.21
CA ARG A 190 -18.92 22.40 -1.27
C ARG A 190 -19.58 22.29 0.09
#